data_AF-A0A524DVN6-F1
#
_entry.id   AF-A0A524DVN6-F1
#
_cell.length_a   1.000
_cell.length_b   1.000
_cell.length_c   1.000
_cell.angle_alpha   90.00
_cell.angle_beta   90.00
_cell.angle_gamma   90.00
#
_symmetry.space_group_name_H-M   'P 1'
#
loop_
_entity.id
_entity.type
_entity.pdbx_description
1 polymer ?
#
loop_
_entity_poly.entity_id
_entity_poly.type
_entity_poly.pdbx_seq_one_letter_code
_entity_poly.pdbx_strand_id
1 'polypeptide(L)'
;MNIENIAETKKYLQELMSDVEKPGCDNKRIDELKNVLEKIGNNPVIYAKYQDIYPDVADALMFAGVSADDCKCDPLRNHTPVDKRIQP
;
A
#
# COMPACT_ATOMS: atom_id res chain seq x y z
N MET A 1 -16.97 -6.12 3.70
CA MET A 1 -16.68 -5.54 2.37
C MET A 1 -16.92 -6.59 1.30
N ASN A 2 -17.65 -6.26 0.24
CA ASN A 2 -17.99 -7.19 -0.82
C ASN A 2 -17.10 -6.94 -2.06
N ILE A 3 -16.06 -7.76 -2.24
CA ILE A 3 -15.10 -7.67 -3.35
C ILE A 3 -15.73 -7.93 -4.74
N GLU A 4 -16.97 -8.43 -4.77
CA GLU A 4 -17.73 -8.62 -6.01
C GLU A 4 -18.36 -7.32 -6.51
N ASN A 5 -18.59 -6.35 -5.61
CA ASN A 5 -18.99 -4.99 -6.00
C ASN A 5 -17.74 -4.19 -6.40
N ILE A 6 -17.38 -4.29 -7.68
CA ILE A 6 -16.16 -3.71 -8.24
C ILE A 6 -16.10 -2.20 -8.03
N ALA A 7 -17.18 -1.47 -8.29
CA ALA A 7 -17.17 -0.01 -8.22
C ALA A 7 -16.92 0.49 -6.80
N GLU A 8 -17.61 -0.09 -5.81
CA GLU A 8 -17.44 0.26 -4.40
C GLU A 8 -16.04 -0.13 -3.90
N THR A 9 -15.59 -1.34 -4.24
CA THR A 9 -14.29 -1.85 -3.81
C THR A 9 -13.13 -1.08 -4.44
N LYS A 10 -13.21 -0.72 -5.72
CA LYS A 10 -12.18 0.11 -6.38
C LYS A 10 -12.07 1.48 -5.72
N LYS A 11 -13.20 2.12 -5.41
CA LYS A 11 -13.21 3.41 -4.71
C LYS A 11 -12.58 3.27 -3.32
N TYR A 12 -12.97 2.23 -2.58
CA TYR A 12 -12.41 1.97 -1.25
C TYR A 12 -10.90 1.68 -1.30
N LEU A 13 -10.41 0.95 -2.31
CA LEU A 13 -8.98 0.73 -2.52
C LEU A 13 -8.21 2.02 -2.81
N GLN A 14 -8.79 2.94 -3.59
CA GLN A 14 -8.20 4.25 -3.86
C GLN A 14 -8.17 5.14 -2.61
N GLU A 15 -9.22 5.09 -1.79
CA GLU A 15 -9.26 5.80 -0.50
C GLU A 15 -8.20 5.24 0.46
N LEU A 16 -8.11 3.91 0.59
CA LEU A 16 -7.08 3.25 1.40
C LEU A 16 -5.67 3.57 0.92
N MET A 17 -5.42 3.50 -0.38
CA MET A 17 -4.15 3.88 -1.01
C MET A 17 -3.77 5.32 -0.64
N SER A 18 -4.69 6.27 -0.82
CA SER A 18 -4.45 7.68 -0.46
C SER A 18 -4.21 7.88 1.04
N ASP A 19 -4.80 7.05 1.90
CA ASP A 19 -4.58 7.13 3.35
C ASP A 19 -3.26 6.49 3.78
N VAL A 20 -2.82 5.39 3.16
CA VAL A 20 -1.52 4.76 3.48
C VAL A 20 -0.32 5.51 2.89
N GLU A 21 -0.52 6.30 1.83
CA GLU A 21 0.50 7.20 1.28
C GLU A 21 0.77 8.42 2.17
N LYS A 22 -0.15 8.76 3.09
CA LYS A 22 0.06 9.89 4.01
C LYS A 22 1.13 9.53 5.07
N PRO A 23 2.04 10.45 5.38
CA PRO A 23 3.01 10.25 6.44
C PRO A 23 2.30 10.16 7.80
N GLY A 24 2.29 8.96 8.36
CA GLY A 24 1.60 8.61 9.59
C GLY A 24 1.24 7.14 9.51
N CYS A 25 2.11 6.28 10.03
CA CYS A 25 2.01 4.83 9.94
C CYS A 25 0.75 4.30 10.64
N ASP A 26 -0.40 4.40 9.98
CA ASP A 26 -1.67 3.82 10.42
C ASP A 26 -1.67 2.35 10.02
N ASN A 27 -1.01 1.53 10.86
CA ASN A 27 -0.86 0.10 10.64
C ASN A 27 -2.21 -0.60 10.41
N LYS A 28 -3.30 -0.08 10.98
CA LYS A 28 -4.64 -0.63 10.77
C LYS A 28 -5.08 -0.49 9.31
N ARG A 29 -4.84 0.66 8.68
CA ARG A 29 -5.15 0.88 7.26
C ARG A 29 -4.28 0.04 6.34
N ILE A 30 -3.02 -0.16 6.70
CA ILE A 30 -2.08 -1.04 5.97
C ILE A 30 -2.56 -2.50 6.06
N ASP A 31 -2.93 -2.99 7.25
CA ASP A 31 -3.50 -4.33 7.45
C ASP A 31 -4.83 -4.51 6.70
N GLU A 32 -5.70 -3.50 6.70
CA GLU A 32 -6.95 -3.51 5.92
C GLU A 32 -6.66 -3.62 4.42
N LEU A 33 -5.72 -2.82 3.90
CA LEU A 33 -5.34 -2.83 2.50
C LEU A 33 -4.76 -4.19 2.09
N LYS A 34 -3.87 -4.76 2.92
CA LYS A 34 -3.31 -6.10 2.72
C LYS A 34 -4.39 -7.17 2.66
N ASN A 35 -5.32 -7.17 3.61
CA ASN A 35 -6.41 -8.16 3.68
C ASN A 35 -7.31 -8.10 2.44
N VAL A 36 -7.61 -6.90 1.94
CA VAL A 36 -8.35 -6.73 0.68
C VAL A 36 -7.55 -7.25 -0.51
N LEU A 37 -6.26 -6.91 -0.60
CA LEU A 37 -5.39 -7.34 -1.69
C LEU A 37 -5.25 -8.87 -1.75
N GLU A 38 -5.09 -9.52 -0.60
CA GLU A 38 -5.04 -10.98 -0.48
C GLU A 38 -6.36 -11.62 -0.91
N LYS A 39 -7.51 -11.06 -0.54
CA LYS A 39 -8.83 -11.56 -0.98
C LYS A 39 -9.02 -11.47 -2.49
N ILE A 40 -8.52 -10.40 -3.11
CA ILE A 40 -8.56 -10.23 -4.56
C ILE A 40 -7.59 -11.21 -5.23
N GLY A 41 -6.35 -11.32 -4.75
CA GLY A 41 -5.33 -12.21 -5.30
C GLY A 41 -5.64 -13.70 -5.16
N ASN A 42 -6.32 -14.11 -4.08
CA ASN A 42 -6.73 -15.49 -3.85
C ASN A 42 -7.88 -15.96 -4.75
N ASN A 43 -8.53 -15.05 -5.48
CA ASN A 43 -9.61 -15.39 -6.39
C ASN A 43 -9.29 -14.91 -7.82
N PRO A 44 -8.88 -15.79 -8.74
CA PRO A 44 -8.43 -15.39 -10.08
C PRO A 44 -9.51 -14.71 -10.93
N VAL A 45 -10.80 -15.06 -10.73
CA VAL A 45 -11.93 -14.42 -11.44
C VAL A 45 -12.15 -13.00 -10.96
N ILE A 46 -11.93 -12.76 -9.67
CA ILE A 46 -12.00 -11.42 -9.07
C ILE A 46 -10.74 -10.64 -9.45
N TYR A 47 -9.55 -11.21 -9.31
CA TYR A 47 -8.28 -10.60 -9.70
C TYR A 47 -8.32 -10.01 -11.12
N ALA A 48 -8.84 -10.76 -12.10
CA ALA A 48 -9.00 -10.28 -13.48
C ALA A 48 -9.79 -8.96 -13.59
N LYS A 49 -10.74 -8.71 -12.68
CA LYS A 49 -11.56 -7.48 -12.62
C LYS A 49 -10.84 -6.29 -12.00
N TYR A 50 -9.74 -6.53 -11.28
CA TYR A 50 -8.93 -5.51 -10.61
C TYR A 50 -7.53 -5.38 -11.22
N GLN A 51 -7.21 -6.08 -12.31
CA GLN A 51 -5.89 -6.07 -12.95
C GLN A 51 -5.39 -4.66 -13.30
N ASP A 52 -6.30 -3.72 -13.55
CA ASP A 52 -5.98 -2.32 -13.86
C ASP A 52 -5.48 -1.52 -12.66
N ILE A 53 -5.90 -1.84 -11.43
CA ILE A 53 -5.49 -1.09 -10.21
C ILE A 53 -4.65 -1.92 -9.24
N TYR A 54 -4.69 -3.24 -9.35
CA TYR A 54 -3.96 -4.15 -8.47
C TYR A 54 -2.47 -3.83 -8.36
N PRO A 55 -1.72 -3.56 -9.47
CA PRO A 55 -0.31 -3.20 -9.35
C PRO A 55 -0.09 -1.90 -8.57
N ASP A 56 -0.86 -0.84 -8.85
CA ASP A 56 -0.72 0.44 -8.13
C ASP A 56 -0.99 0.28 -6.63
N VAL A 57 -2.02 -0.48 -6.28
CA VAL A 57 -2.37 -0.73 -4.88
C VAL A 57 -1.33 -1.62 -4.19
N ALA A 58 -0.75 -2.59 -4.90
CA ALA A 58 0.33 -3.43 -4.39
C ALA A 58 1.60 -2.61 -4.14
N ASP A 59 1.94 -1.68 -5.05
CA ASP A 59 3.05 -0.74 -4.89
C ASP A 59 2.81 0.18 -3.70
N ALA A 60 1.62 0.77 -3.57
CA ALA A 60 1.26 1.59 -2.41
C ALA A 60 1.38 0.82 -1.09
N LEU A 61 0.93 -0.43 -1.06
CA LEU A 61 1.10 -1.31 0.10
C LEU A 61 2.59 -1.62 0.37
N MET A 62 3.41 -1.80 -0.66
CA MET A 62 4.85 -2.00 -0.53
C MET A 62 5.54 -0.74 0.01
N PHE A 63 5.21 0.45 -0.48
CA PHE A 63 5.74 1.72 0.03
C PHE A 63 5.29 2.00 1.47
N ALA A 64 4.04 1.68 1.79
CA ALA A 64 3.49 1.79 3.13
C ALA A 64 4.09 0.75 4.07
N GLY A 65 4.31 -0.49 3.61
CA GLY A 65 4.92 -1.58 4.36
C GLY A 65 6.42 -1.36 4.59
N VAL A 66 7.14 -0.87 3.59
CA VAL A 66 8.51 -0.36 3.75
C VAL A 66 8.49 0.81 4.72
N SER A 67 7.55 1.76 4.61
CA SER A 67 7.41 2.85 5.58
C SER A 67 6.97 2.36 6.97
N ALA A 68 6.30 1.21 7.11
CA ALA A 68 5.87 0.62 8.37
C ALA A 68 7.03 -0.13 9.07
N ASP A 69 7.86 -0.84 8.30
CA ASP A 69 9.09 -1.48 8.78
C ASP A 69 10.21 -0.42 9.03
N ASP A 70 10.31 0.63 8.20
CA ASP A 70 11.06 1.88 8.47
C ASP A 70 10.38 2.76 9.54
N CYS A 71 9.09 2.53 9.85
CA CYS A 71 8.39 3.04 11.04
C CYS A 71 8.53 2.09 12.22
N LYS A 72 9.57 1.25 12.26
CA LYS A 72 10.34 1.25 13.49
C LYS A 72 10.74 2.69 13.72
N CYS A 73 10.03 3.37 14.62
CA CYS A 73 10.35 4.68 15.16
C CYS A 73 11.86 4.94 15.19
N ASP A 74 12.42 5.41 14.09
CA ASP A 74 13.71 6.04 14.09
C ASP A 74 13.43 7.53 13.89
N PRO A 75 13.49 8.34 14.96
CA PRO A 75 13.49 9.78 14.80
C PRO A 75 14.64 10.27 13.88
N LEU A 76 15.53 9.38 13.41
CA LEU A 76 16.54 9.60 12.39
C LEU A 76 16.11 9.07 11.00
N ARG A 77 14.93 9.49 10.51
CA ARG A 77 14.83 9.96 9.10
C ARG A 77 15.76 11.18 8.93
N ASN A 78 17.06 10.94 9.13
CA ASN A 78 18.12 11.56 8.38
C ASN A 78 17.78 11.26 6.93
N HIS A 79 17.10 12.24 6.32
CA HIS A 79 17.16 12.51 4.91
C HIS A 79 18.61 12.34 4.45
N THR A 80 18.96 11.14 3.99
CA THR A 80 20.06 10.99 3.06
C THR A 80 19.40 10.57 1.76
N PRO A 81 19.01 11.52 0.89
CA PRO A 81 18.72 11.18 -0.49
C PRO A 81 19.88 10.35 -1.04
N VAL A 82 19.55 9.34 -1.84
CA VAL A 82 20.48 8.32 -2.36
C VAL A 82 21.63 8.90 -3.19
N ASP A 83 21.62 10.22 -3.43
CA ASP A 83 22.57 10.97 -4.25
C ASP A 83 23.87 11.38 -3.54
N LYS A 84 24.03 11.17 -2.21
CA LYS A 84 25.27 11.55 -1.48
C LYS A 84 26.19 10.39 -1.06
N ARG A 85 26.12 9.23 -1.76
CA ARG A 85 27.15 8.18 -1.64
C ARG A 85 28.17 8.25 -2.77
N ILE A 86 28.71 9.43 -3.06
CA ILE A 86 29.95 9.54 -3.83
C ILE A 86 30.89 10.51 -3.10
N GLN A 87 31.75 9.91 -2.26
CA GLN A 87 33.20 10.13 -2.08
C GLN A 87 33.73 11.55 -1.79
N PRO A 88 34.94 11.72 -1.20
CA PRO A 88 35.98 10.73 -0.88
C PRO A 88 36.15 10.41 0.61
#